data_AF-A0A940X1I4-F1
#
_entry.id   AF-A0A940X1I4-F1
#
_cell.length_a   1.000
_cell.length_b   1.000
_cell.length_c   1.000
_cell.angle_alpha   90.00
_cell.angle_beta   90.00
_cell.angle_gamma   90.00
#
_symmetry.space_group_name_H-M   'P 1'
#
loop_
_entity.id
_entity.type
_entity.pdbx_description
1 polymer ?
#
loop_
_entity_poly.entity_id
_entity_poly.type
_entity_poly.pdbx_seq_one_letter_code
_entity_poly.pdbx_strand_id
1 'polypeptide(L)'
;MSSVQHRSVTEFQANRASGAPRRWTYWVALFTAVNGLLLLSGQDLTFLAGLVAPFAFAGATSHFVAAALFAAIAYASLRYRPILLVALVLYLVDTAFAAYSTLWSGVIMHVVVLALVGIAVTAGRRLKAQLAAETGGNKV
;
A
#
# COMPACT_ATOMS: atom_id res chain seq x y z
N MET A 1 28.20 -6.90 23.29
CA MET A 1 27.87 -7.28 21.89
C MET A 1 26.36 -7.27 21.60
N SER A 2 25.46 -7.45 22.59
CA SER A 2 24.00 -7.48 22.37
C SER A 2 23.36 -6.14 21.94
N SER A 3 23.85 -5.00 22.43
CA SER A 3 23.27 -3.67 22.12
C SER A 3 23.47 -3.23 20.66
N VAL A 4 24.63 -3.57 20.06
CA VAL A 4 24.94 -3.26 18.65
C VAL A 4 24.07 -4.09 17.70
N GLN A 5 23.84 -5.36 18.03
CA GLN A 5 22.97 -6.25 17.25
C GLN A 5 21.48 -5.88 17.37
N HIS A 6 21.05 -5.38 18.54
CA HIS A 6 19.69 -4.87 18.73
C HIS A 6 19.43 -3.62 17.88
N ARG A 7 20.37 -2.67 17.85
CA ARG A 7 20.26 -1.43 17.07
C ARG A 7 20.16 -1.68 15.56
N SER A 8 21.00 -2.56 15.01
CA SER A 8 21.00 -2.84 13.58
C SER A 8 19.70 -3.49 13.11
N VAL A 9 19.09 -4.36 13.92
CA VAL A 9 17.78 -4.96 13.65
C VAL A 9 16.68 -3.91 13.68
N THR A 10 16.67 -3.03 14.69
CA THR A 10 15.68 -1.95 14.82
C THR A 10 15.79 -0.95 13.67
N GLU A 11 17.00 -0.58 13.24
CA GLU A 11 17.24 0.28 12.07
C GLU A 11 16.75 -0.38 10.77
N PHE A 12 17.03 -1.67 10.56
CA PHE A 12 16.54 -2.43 9.42
C PHE A 12 15.00 -2.46 9.38
N GLN A 13 14.36 -2.73 10.51
CA GLN A 13 12.90 -2.77 10.61
C GLN A 13 12.28 -1.38 10.37
N ALA A 14 12.85 -0.33 10.94
CA ALA A 14 12.40 1.05 10.73
C ALA A 14 12.51 1.48 9.25
N ASN A 15 13.60 1.10 8.59
CA ASN A 15 13.81 1.35 7.16
C ASN A 15 12.79 0.57 6.31
N ARG A 16 12.58 -0.71 6.61
CA ARG A 16 11.58 -1.55 5.93
C ARG A 16 10.16 -0.99 6.08
N ALA A 17 9.78 -0.60 7.29
CA ALA A 17 8.47 -0.03 7.60
C ALA A 17 8.23 1.32 6.88
N SER A 18 9.28 2.14 6.73
CA SER A 18 9.18 3.41 6.01
C SER A 18 8.89 3.25 4.51
N GLY A 19 9.21 2.10 3.92
CA GLY A 19 8.88 1.75 2.54
C GLY A 19 7.48 1.15 2.36
N ALA A 20 6.72 0.92 3.44
CA ALA A 20 5.43 0.24 3.39
C ALA A 20 4.40 0.93 2.49
N PRO A 21 4.21 2.27 2.51
CA PRO A 21 3.24 2.93 1.64
C PRO A 21 3.54 2.70 0.15
N ARG A 22 4.80 2.82 -0.28
CA ARG A 22 5.19 2.58 -1.67
C ARG A 22 4.96 1.12 -2.08
N ARG A 23 5.37 0.17 -1.23
CA ARG A 23 5.17 -1.27 -1.49
C ARG A 23 3.70 -1.60 -1.59
N TRP A 24 2.86 -1.03 -0.73
CA TRP A 24 1.42 -1.15 -0.80
C TRP A 24 0.87 -0.66 -2.14
N THR A 25 1.28 0.52 -2.62
CA THR A 25 0.85 1.04 -3.92
C THR A 25 1.24 0.09 -5.07
N TYR A 26 2.42 -0.54 -5.01
CA TYR A 26 2.81 -1.59 -5.97
C TYR A 26 1.94 -2.86 -5.86
N TRP A 27 1.59 -3.29 -4.65
CA TRP A 27 0.70 -4.44 -4.46
C TRP A 27 -0.70 -4.17 -5.03
N VAL A 28 -1.25 -2.98 -4.81
CA VAL A 28 -2.54 -2.57 -5.41
C VAL A 28 -2.44 -2.60 -6.93
N ALA A 29 -1.37 -2.06 -7.52
CA ALA A 29 -1.13 -2.12 -8.96
C ALA A 29 -1.09 -3.57 -9.47
N LEU A 30 -0.34 -4.44 -8.79
CA LEU A 30 -0.21 -5.85 -9.18
C LEU A 30 -1.56 -6.59 -9.12
N PHE A 31 -2.29 -6.50 -8.00
CA PHE A 31 -3.57 -7.19 -7.87
C PHE A 31 -4.62 -6.66 -8.85
N THR A 32 -4.59 -5.36 -9.14
CA THR A 32 -5.46 -4.77 -10.18
C THR A 32 -5.09 -5.30 -11.57
N ALA A 33 -3.81 -5.42 -11.90
CA ALA A 33 -3.38 -6.01 -13.16
C ALA A 33 -3.76 -7.51 -13.27
N VAL A 34 -3.63 -8.26 -12.17
CA VAL A 34 -4.06 -9.67 -12.10
C VAL A 34 -5.57 -9.78 -12.36
N ASN A 35 -6.40 -8.90 -11.78
CA ASN A 35 -7.83 -8.86 -12.11
C ASN A 35 -8.08 -8.64 -13.60
N GLY A 36 -7.33 -7.73 -14.25
CA GLY A 36 -7.39 -7.55 -15.70
C GLY A 36 -7.03 -8.82 -16.48
N LEU A 37 -5.99 -9.55 -16.05
CA LEU A 37 -5.60 -10.83 -16.66
C LEU A 37 -6.66 -11.90 -16.48
N LEU A 38 -7.26 -12.02 -15.29
CA LEU A 38 -8.33 -12.97 -15.00
C LEU A 38 -9.54 -12.70 -15.89
N LEU A 39 -9.92 -11.43 -16.04
CA LEU A 39 -11.01 -11.02 -16.92
C LEU A 39 -10.72 -11.36 -18.39
N LEU A 40 -9.48 -11.13 -18.87
CA LEU A 40 -9.07 -11.53 -20.22
C LEU A 40 -9.14 -13.05 -20.44
N SER A 41 -8.82 -13.82 -19.40
CA SER A 41 -8.86 -15.29 -19.45
C SER A 41 -10.27 -15.87 -19.27
N GLY A 42 -11.29 -15.02 -19.07
CA GLY A 42 -12.67 -15.45 -18.86
C GLY A 42 -12.90 -16.16 -17.52
N GLN A 43 -12.01 -15.97 -16.54
CA GLN A 43 -12.19 -16.54 -15.20
C GLN A 43 -13.12 -15.68 -14.35
N ASP A 44 -14.07 -16.33 -13.66
CA ASP A 44 -15.00 -15.69 -12.73
C ASP A 44 -14.39 -15.57 -11.32
N LEU A 45 -13.17 -15.06 -11.25
CA LEU A 45 -12.41 -14.87 -10.01
C LEU A 45 -11.96 -13.42 -9.91
N THR A 46 -12.11 -12.84 -8.71
CA THR A 46 -11.73 -11.46 -8.43
C THR A 46 -10.84 -11.38 -7.19
N PHE A 47 -9.65 -10.80 -7.34
CA PHE A 47 -8.82 -10.38 -6.22
C PHE A 47 -9.31 -9.04 -5.67
N LEU A 48 -10.03 -9.09 -4.55
CA LEU A 48 -10.55 -7.90 -3.85
C LEU A 48 -9.47 -7.01 -3.22
N ALA A 49 -8.20 -7.46 -3.24
CA ALA A 49 -7.05 -6.69 -2.77
C ALA A 49 -6.55 -5.64 -3.79
N GLY A 50 -7.04 -5.69 -5.03
CA GLY A 50 -6.85 -4.65 -6.05
C GLY A 50 -7.94 -3.58 -5.99
N LEU A 51 -8.01 -2.75 -7.04
CA LEU A 51 -9.06 -1.72 -7.18
C LEU A 51 -10.39 -2.32 -7.65
N VAL A 52 -11.49 -1.74 -7.19
CA VAL A 52 -12.86 -2.13 -7.50
C VAL A 52 -13.42 -1.31 -8.67
N ALA A 53 -13.14 -0.01 -8.76
CA ALA A 53 -13.68 0.87 -9.80
C ALA A 53 -13.42 0.39 -11.24
N PRO A 54 -12.29 -0.27 -11.58
CA PRO A 54 -12.10 -0.82 -12.93
C PRO A 54 -13.19 -1.81 -13.39
N PHE A 55 -13.87 -2.51 -12.47
CA PHE A 55 -15.00 -3.40 -12.78
C PHE A 55 -16.26 -2.67 -13.23
N ALA A 56 -16.37 -1.37 -12.98
CA ALA A 56 -17.49 -0.56 -13.46
C ALA A 56 -17.41 -0.26 -14.96
N PHE A 57 -16.26 -0.55 -15.59
CA PHE A 57 -16.03 -0.34 -17.02
C PHE A 57 -16.00 -1.68 -17.76
N ALA A 58 -16.50 -1.67 -19.00
CA ALA A 58 -16.45 -2.86 -19.84
C ALA A 58 -15.01 -3.19 -20.26
N GLY A 59 -14.62 -4.45 -20.03
CA GLY A 59 -13.35 -5.02 -20.50
C GLY A 59 -12.15 -4.81 -19.58
N ALA A 60 -11.06 -5.52 -19.89
CA ALA A 60 -9.89 -5.61 -19.01
C ALA A 60 -8.99 -4.37 -19.07
N THR A 61 -9.13 -3.53 -20.09
CA THR A 61 -8.26 -2.36 -20.32
C THR A 61 -8.27 -1.39 -19.15
N SER A 62 -9.42 -1.16 -18.51
CA SER A 62 -9.56 -0.30 -17.33
C SER A 62 -8.65 -0.73 -16.17
N HIS A 63 -8.50 -2.04 -15.99
CA HIS A 63 -7.66 -2.62 -14.94
C HIS A 63 -6.18 -2.34 -15.20
N PHE A 64 -5.72 -2.52 -16.44
CA PHE A 64 -4.32 -2.25 -16.80
C PHE A 64 -3.98 -0.77 -16.74
N VAL A 65 -4.90 0.11 -17.15
CA VAL A 65 -4.71 1.56 -17.02
C VAL A 65 -4.59 1.95 -15.54
N ALA A 66 -5.50 1.47 -14.69
CA ALA A 66 -5.47 1.76 -13.26
C ALA A 66 -4.21 1.19 -12.58
N ALA A 67 -3.82 -0.04 -12.93
CA ALA A 67 -2.59 -0.65 -12.45
C ALA A 67 -1.34 0.14 -12.87
N ALA A 68 -1.26 0.58 -14.13
CA ALA A 68 -0.16 1.38 -14.64
C ALA A 68 -0.05 2.73 -13.91
N LEU A 69 -1.18 3.38 -13.63
CA LEU A 69 -1.21 4.62 -12.85
C LEU A 69 -0.68 4.42 -11.43
N PHE A 70 -1.13 3.39 -10.72
CA PHE A 70 -0.63 3.08 -9.38
C PHE A 70 0.85 2.71 -9.39
N ALA A 71 1.31 1.93 -10.37
CA ALA A 71 2.73 1.61 -10.53
C ALA A 71 3.57 2.86 -10.82
N ALA A 72 3.08 3.78 -11.65
CA ALA A 72 3.74 5.04 -11.95
C ALA A 72 3.84 5.95 -10.72
N ILE A 73 2.77 6.06 -9.91
CA ILE A 73 2.81 6.80 -8.63
C ILE A 73 3.82 6.18 -7.68
N ALA A 74 3.82 4.85 -7.56
CA ALA A 74 4.76 4.13 -6.71
C ALA A 74 6.22 4.34 -7.16
N TYR A 75 6.47 4.35 -8.47
CA TYR A 75 7.78 4.63 -9.03
C TYR A 75 8.21 6.09 -8.79
N ALA A 76 7.36 7.06 -9.12
CA ALA A 76 7.62 8.48 -8.91
C ALA A 76 7.90 8.83 -7.43
N SER A 77 7.33 8.06 -6.49
CA SER A 77 7.58 8.23 -5.05
C SER A 77 9.03 8.02 -4.62
N LEU A 78 9.88 7.42 -5.47
CA LEU A 78 11.33 7.34 -5.24
C LEU A 78 11.96 8.73 -5.14
N ARG A 79 11.51 9.66 -6.00
CA ARG A 79 12.00 11.04 -6.03
C ARG A 79 11.11 11.99 -5.22
N TYR A 80 9.80 11.79 -5.25
CA TYR A 80 8.84 12.67 -4.60
C TYR A 80 7.87 11.89 -3.70
N ARG A 81 8.29 11.62 -2.46
CA ARG A 81 7.50 10.84 -1.48
C ARG A 81 6.06 11.34 -1.26
N PRO A 82 5.75 12.65 -1.24
CA PRO A 82 4.39 13.13 -1.04
C PRO A 82 3.40 12.67 -2.12
N ILE A 83 3.85 12.24 -3.29
CA ILE A 83 2.96 11.71 -4.35
C ILE A 83 2.15 10.48 -3.89
N LEU A 84 2.61 9.77 -2.87
CA LEU A 84 1.88 8.64 -2.30
C LEU A 84 0.55 9.07 -1.65
N LEU A 85 0.38 10.35 -1.32
CA LEU A 85 -0.91 10.91 -0.91
C LEU A 85 -1.94 10.83 -2.03
N VAL A 86 -1.51 10.97 -3.30
CA VAL A 86 -2.41 10.81 -4.46
C VAL A 86 -2.90 9.38 -4.54
N ALA A 87 -2.02 8.38 -4.40
CA ALA A 87 -2.43 6.97 -4.36
C ALA A 87 -3.40 6.69 -3.20
N LEU A 88 -3.16 7.28 -2.02
CA LEU A 88 -4.07 7.16 -0.88
C LEU A 88 -5.45 7.75 -1.19
N VAL A 89 -5.52 8.96 -1.76
CA VAL A 89 -6.78 9.60 -2.12
C VAL A 89 -7.53 8.77 -3.16
N LEU A 90 -6.86 8.31 -4.22
CA LEU A 90 -7.46 7.44 -5.23
C LEU A 90 -8.01 6.14 -4.62
N TYR A 91 -7.29 5.54 -3.67
CA TYR A 91 -7.73 4.33 -2.98
C TYR A 91 -8.93 4.57 -2.06
N LEU A 92 -9.00 5.72 -1.39
CA LEU A 92 -10.16 6.10 -0.58
C LEU A 92 -11.40 6.37 -1.45
N VAL A 93 -11.21 6.99 -2.61
CA VAL A 93 -12.27 7.18 -3.61
C VAL A 93 -12.78 5.82 -4.12
N ASP A 94 -11.89 4.88 -4.41
CA ASP A 94 -12.25 3.51 -4.80
C ASP A 94 -13.03 2.78 -3.70
N THR A 95 -12.63 2.96 -2.44
CA THR A 95 -13.34 2.42 -1.27
C THR A 95 -14.75 3.00 -1.14
N ALA A 96 -14.89 4.32 -1.31
CA ALA A 96 -16.18 4.99 -1.28
C ALA A 96 -17.08 4.54 -2.45
N PHE A 97 -16.51 4.32 -3.63
CA PHE A 97 -17.20 3.77 -4.79
C PHE A 97 -17.69 2.34 -4.54
N ALA A 98 -16.87 1.49 -3.91
CA ALA A 98 -17.27 0.13 -3.52
C ALA A 98 -18.44 0.15 -2.52
N ALA A 99 -18.42 1.08 -1.56
CA ALA A 99 -19.52 1.25 -0.60
C ALA A 99 -20.80 1.74 -1.27
N TYR A 100 -20.71 2.74 -2.16
CA TYR A 100 -21.84 3.23 -2.95
C TYR A 100 -22.47 2.12 -3.82
N SER A 101 -21.62 1.27 -4.40
CA SER A 101 -22.05 0.14 -5.24
C SER A 101 -22.48 -1.10 -4.44
N THR A 102 -22.57 -1.02 -3.11
CA THR A 102 -22.94 -2.12 -2.19
C THR A 102 -22.01 -3.35 -2.25
N LEU A 103 -20.78 -3.17 -2.74
CA LEU A 103 -19.74 -4.20 -2.82
C LEU A 103 -19.02 -4.34 -1.47
N TRP A 104 -19.73 -4.85 -0.46
CA TRP A 104 -19.25 -4.93 0.92
C TRP A 104 -17.96 -5.73 1.09
N SER A 105 -17.76 -6.78 0.31
CA SER A 105 -16.51 -7.55 0.32
C SER A 105 -15.31 -6.71 -0.12
N GLY A 106 -15.50 -5.83 -1.11
CA GLY A 106 -14.50 -4.86 -1.55
C GLY A 106 -14.19 -3.83 -0.46
N VAL A 107 -15.23 -3.27 0.18
CA VAL A 107 -15.08 -2.31 1.28
C VAL A 107 -14.29 -2.91 2.45
N ILE A 108 -14.68 -4.10 2.91
CA ILE A 108 -14.00 -4.79 4.02
C ILE A 108 -12.52 -5.00 3.68
N MET A 109 -12.21 -5.46 2.47
CA MET A 109 -10.82 -5.67 2.06
C MET A 109 -10.03 -4.36 2.04
N HIS A 110 -10.60 -3.26 1.53
CA HIS A 110 -9.95 -1.95 1.54
C HIS A 110 -9.66 -1.47 2.97
N VAL A 111 -10.60 -1.63 3.90
CA VAL A 111 -10.42 -1.29 5.32
C VAL A 111 -9.29 -2.11 5.95
N VAL A 112 -9.25 -3.43 5.69
CA VAL A 112 -8.19 -4.32 6.18
C VAL A 112 -6.82 -3.87 5.65
N VAL A 113 -6.72 -3.59 4.35
CA VAL A 113 -5.47 -3.12 3.73
C VAL A 113 -5.01 -1.80 4.35
N LEU A 114 -5.92 -0.82 4.50
CA LEU A 114 -5.60 0.47 5.13
C LEU A 114 -5.16 0.30 6.58
N ALA A 115 -5.79 -0.59 7.35
CA ALA A 115 -5.40 -0.89 8.72
C ALA A 115 -3.97 -1.46 8.78
N LEU A 116 -3.63 -2.43 7.92
CA LEU A 116 -2.30 -3.02 7.86
C LEU A 116 -1.22 -2.00 7.48
N VAL A 117 -1.51 -1.12 6.51
CA VAL A 117 -0.59 -0.03 6.13
C VAL A 117 -0.44 0.97 7.26
N GLY A 118 -1.54 1.34 7.93
CA GLY A 118 -1.53 2.23 9.10
C GLY A 118 -0.70 1.68 10.26
N ILE A 119 -0.84 0.39 10.56
CA ILE A 119 -0.01 -0.32 11.55
C ILE A 119 1.46 -0.26 11.15
N ALA A 120 1.80 -0.58 9.90
CA ALA A 120 3.19 -0.56 9.42
C ALA A 120 3.83 0.84 9.53
N VAL A 121 3.11 1.89 9.16
CA VAL A 121 3.58 3.28 9.28
C VAL A 121 3.76 3.69 10.75
N THR A 122 2.79 3.35 11.61
CA THR A 122 2.82 3.71 13.03
C THR A 122 3.94 2.98 13.76
N ALA A 123 4.11 1.68 13.50
CA ALA A 123 5.22 0.89 14.01
C ALA A 123 6.58 1.47 13.55
N GLY A 124 6.71 1.82 12.27
CA GLY A 124 7.93 2.45 11.75
C GLY A 124 8.26 3.78 12.43
N ARG A 125 7.26 4.61 12.74
CA ARG A 125 7.46 5.86 13.50
C ARG A 125 7.93 5.60 14.93
N ARG A 126 7.33 4.62 15.63
CA ARG A 126 7.71 4.23 16.99
C ARG A 126 9.15 3.70 17.05
N LEU A 127 9.54 2.83 16.12
CA LEU A 127 10.91 2.31 16.03
C LEU A 127 11.94 3.42 15.79
N LYS A 128 11.63 4.40 14.93
CA LYS A 128 12.49 5.56 14.71
C LYS A 128 12.64 6.44 15.95
N ALA A 129 11.55 6.63 16.70
CA ALA A 129 11.58 7.39 17.95
C ALA A 129 12.45 6.69 19.01
N GLN A 130 12.36 5.36 19.12
CA GLN A 130 13.21 4.55 20.01
C GLN A 130 14.69 4.69 19.65
N LEU A 131 15.04 4.55 18.37
CA LEU A 131 16.42 4.73 17.88
C LEU A 131 16.99 6.13 18.18
N ALA A 132 16.16 7.17 18.04
CA ALA A 132 16.54 8.53 18.36
C ALA A 132 16.80 8.72 19.87
N ALA A 133 15.96 8.13 20.72
CA ALA A 133 16.14 8.16 22.18
C ALA A 133 17.41 7.41 22.62
N GLU A 134 17.68 6.23 22.05
CA GLU A 134 18.91 5.46 22.32
C GLU A 134 20.19 6.20 21.89
N THR A 135 20.13 6.95 20.79
CA THR A 135 21.28 7.73 20.29
C THR A 135 21.48 9.04 21.05
N GLY A 136 20.40 9.66 21.55
CA GLY A 136 20.44 10.89 22.33
C GLY A 136 20.86 10.70 23.79
N GLY A 137 20.53 9.55 24.39
CA GLY A 137 20.89 9.21 25.77
C GLY A 137 22.36 8.82 25.98
N ASN A 138 23.12 8.55 24.92
CA ASN A 138 24.52 8.13 24.99
C ASN A 138 25.52 9.31 24.95
N LYS A 139 25.06 10.53 25.31
CA LYS A 139 25.83 11.78 25.33
C LYS A 139 26.05 12.35 26.73
N VAL A 140 25.85 11.57 27.79
CA VAL A 140 26.13 11.98 29.18
C VAL A 140 27.17 11.06 29.78
#